data_AF-F2L4V1-F1
#
_entry.id   AF-F2L4V1-F1
#
_cell.length_a   1.000
_cell.length_b   1.000
_cell.length_c   1.000
_cell.angle_alpha   90.00
_cell.angle_beta   90.00
_cell.angle_gamma   90.00
#
_symmetry.space_group_name_H-M   'P 1'
#
loop_
_entity.id
_entity.type
_entity.pdbx_description
1 polymer ?
#
loop_
_entity_poly.entity_id
_entity_poly.type
_entity_poly.pdbx_seq_one_letter_code
_entity_poly.pdbx_strand_id
1 'polypeptide(L)'
;MKSEFLNALLTYINNVGEKGTAVTIKIDRICGVDRRCSWYIYKYMNVLESKNLVVKWKKGTWIAERQNLDRIREYIATYLPRRGAKNISVKR
;
A
#
# COMPACT_ATOMS: atom_id res chain seq x y z
N MET A 1 -2.50 -0.49 14.63
CA MET A 1 -1.92 -0.18 13.30
C MET A 1 -2.32 1.22 12.91
N LYS A 2 -1.39 2.07 12.44
CA LYS A 2 -1.69 3.45 12.04
C LYS A 2 -2.21 3.47 10.60
N SER A 3 -3.54 3.57 10.44
CA SER A 3 -4.23 3.61 9.14
C SER A 3 -3.76 4.74 8.23
N GLU A 4 -3.20 5.81 8.80
CA GLU A 4 -2.64 6.94 8.06
C GLU A 4 -1.49 6.53 7.11
N PHE A 5 -0.62 5.61 7.51
CA PHE A 5 0.51 5.18 6.68
C PHE A 5 0.06 4.31 5.50
N LEU A 6 -0.86 3.38 5.75
CA LEU A 6 -1.45 2.57 4.68
C LEU A 6 -2.26 3.42 3.70
N ASN A 7 -2.97 4.45 4.19
CA ASN A 7 -3.64 5.41 3.31
C ASN A 7 -2.64 6.15 2.42
N ALA A 8 -1.49 6.59 2.94
CA ALA A 8 -0.45 7.24 2.13
C ALA A 8 0.07 6.31 1.02
N LEU A 9 0.29 5.03 1.32
CA LEU A 9 0.67 4.02 0.33
C LEU A 9 -0.43 3.80 -0.72
N LEU A 10 -1.69 3.71 -0.31
CA LEU A 10 -2.83 3.54 -1.23
C LEU A 10 -2.98 4.76 -2.16
N THR A 11 -2.90 5.97 -1.61
CA THR A 11 -2.91 7.21 -2.39
C THR A 11 -1.76 7.23 -3.39
N TYR A 12 -0.55 6.84 -2.97
CA TYR A 12 0.58 6.72 -3.89
C TYR A 12 0.27 5.79 -5.04
N ILE A 13 -0.18 4.55 -4.76
CA ILE A 13 -0.51 3.53 -5.77
C ILE A 13 -1.61 3.98 -6.73
N ASN A 14 -2.60 4.73 -6.25
CA ASN A 14 -3.67 5.26 -7.08
C ASN A 14 -3.20 6.42 -7.97
N ASN A 15 -2.20 7.18 -7.54
CA ASN A 15 -1.65 8.30 -8.28
C ASN A 15 -0.54 7.91 -9.26
N VAL A 16 0.05 6.71 -9.15
CA VAL A 16 1.01 6.25 -10.16
C VAL A 16 0.24 5.91 -11.43
N GLY A 17 0.32 6.85 -12.38
CA GLY A 17 -0.47 6.87 -13.61
C GLY A 17 -0.34 5.61 -14.48
N GLU A 18 -1.11 5.57 -15.56
CA GLU A 18 -1.35 4.34 -16.32
C GLU A 18 -0.23 3.86 -17.24
N LYS A 19 0.85 4.62 -17.37
CA LYS A 19 1.87 4.36 -18.38
C LYS A 19 2.91 3.35 -17.88
N GLY A 20 3.10 2.29 -18.65
CA GLY A 20 4.14 1.26 -18.44
C GLY A 20 3.62 -0.07 -17.90
N THR A 21 4.47 -1.10 -17.99
CA THR A 21 4.17 -2.47 -17.54
C THR A 21 4.40 -2.69 -16.04
N ALA A 22 5.18 -1.82 -15.41
CA ALA A 22 5.54 -1.90 -14.00
C ALA A 22 5.61 -0.52 -13.35
N VAL A 23 5.42 -0.49 -12.03
CA VAL A 23 5.41 0.69 -11.19
C VAL A 23 6.52 0.59 -10.17
N THR A 24 7.33 1.66 -10.06
CA THR A 24 8.33 1.77 -9.00
C THR A 24 7.71 2.40 -7.76
N ILE A 25 7.80 1.73 -6.62
CA ILE A 25 7.31 2.17 -5.32
C ILE A 25 8.50 2.57 -4.46
N LYS A 26 8.58 3.84 -4.06
CA LYS A 26 9.69 4.36 -3.23
C LYS A 26 9.17 4.88 -1.89
N ILE A 27 9.77 4.42 -0.79
CA ILE A 27 9.34 4.81 0.56
C ILE A 27 9.54 6.31 0.81
N ASP A 28 10.63 6.89 0.33
CA ASP A 28 10.92 8.32 0.45
C ASP A 28 9.86 9.19 -0.24
N ARG A 29 9.27 8.72 -1.34
CA ARG A 29 8.18 9.39 -2.04
C ARG A 29 6.83 9.28 -1.32
N ILE A 30 6.65 8.25 -0.48
CA ILE A 30 5.41 8.04 0.28
C ILE A 30 5.48 8.75 1.64
N CYS A 31 6.60 8.57 2.34
CA CYS A 31 6.77 8.95 3.75
C CYS A 31 7.62 10.20 3.95
N GLY A 32 8.33 10.68 2.92
CA GLY A 32 9.30 11.76 3.05
C GLY A 32 10.37 11.43 4.09
N VAL A 33 10.49 12.29 5.12
CA VAL A 33 11.46 12.15 6.22
C VAL A 33 10.88 11.43 7.45
N ASP A 34 9.60 11.05 7.45
CA ASP A 34 8.98 10.36 8.59
C ASP A 34 9.54 8.94 8.73
N ARG A 35 10.38 8.76 9.75
CA ARG A 35 11.02 7.48 10.07
C ARG A 35 10.01 6.42 10.52
N ARG A 36 8.93 6.80 11.21
CA ARG A 36 7.88 5.87 11.68
C ARG A 36 7.08 5.36 10.50
N CYS A 37 6.67 6.25 9.61
CA CYS A 37 6.05 5.89 8.34
C CYS A 37 6.96 4.96 7.54
N SER A 38 8.23 5.34 7.38
CA SER A 38 9.21 4.58 6.59
C SER A 38 9.38 3.15 7.10
N TRP A 39 9.53 2.97 8.41
CA TRP A 39 9.68 1.64 9.01
C TRP A 39 8.40 0.80 8.89
N TYR A 40 7.24 1.43 9.04
CA TYR A 40 5.95 0.75 8.88
C TYR A 40 5.73 0.29 7.44
N ILE A 41 5.93 1.17 6.46
CA ILE A 41 5.83 0.82 5.04
C ILE A 41 6.87 -0.23 4.66
N TYR A 42 8.11 -0.12 5.14
CA TYR A 42 9.14 -1.14 4.88
C TYR A 42 8.70 -2.54 5.32
N LYS A 43 8.12 -2.67 6.53
CA LYS A 43 7.57 -3.95 7.00
C LYS A 43 6.43 -4.44 6.12
N TYR A 44 5.51 -3.56 5.75
CA TYR A 44 4.38 -3.91 4.90
C TYR A 44 4.81 -4.35 3.50
N MET A 45 5.79 -3.67 2.90
CA MET A 45 6.35 -4.04 1.60
C MET A 45 7.01 -5.42 1.62
N ASN A 46 7.69 -5.80 2.71
CA ASN A 46 8.21 -7.16 2.85
C ASN A 46 7.09 -8.22 2.89
N VAL A 47 5.92 -7.89 3.46
CA VAL A 47 4.75 -8.78 3.42
C VAL A 47 4.24 -8.94 1.98
N LEU A 48 4.15 -7.85 1.22
CA LEU A 48 3.77 -7.91 -0.20
C LEU A 48 4.80 -8.68 -1.03
N GLU A 49 6.09 -8.54 -0.71
CA GLU A 49 7.19 -9.27 -1.35
C GLU A 49 7.09 -10.77 -1.10
N SER A 50 6.82 -11.18 0.15
CA SER A 50 6.60 -12.60 0.49
C SER A 50 5.40 -13.24 -0.23
N LYS A 51 4.51 -12.40 -0.78
CA LYS A 51 3.32 -12.80 -1.56
C LYS A 51 3.53 -12.69 -3.07
N ASN A 52 4.75 -12.42 -3.53
CA ASN A 52 5.09 -12.22 -4.95
C ASN A 52 4.31 -11.10 -5.63
N LEU A 53 3.80 -10.12 -4.88
CA LEU A 53 3.10 -8.97 -5.44
C LEU A 53 4.05 -7.86 -5.88
N VAL A 54 5.21 -7.79 -5.23
CA VAL A 54 6.26 -6.80 -5.50
C VAL A 54 7.63 -7.48 -5.44
N VAL A 55 8.60 -6.92 -6.14
CA VAL A 55 10.01 -7.36 -6.12
C VAL A 55 10.85 -6.23 -5.55
N LYS A 56 11.74 -6.54 -4.62
CA LYS A 56 12.67 -5.56 -4.06
C LYS A 56 13.76 -5.23 -5.08
N TRP A 57 13.86 -3.96 -5.46
CA TRP A 57 14.89 -3.48 -6.38
C TRP A 57 16.14 -3.00 -5.62
N LYS A 58 15.92 -2.20 -4.59
CA LYS A 58 16.97 -1.70 -3.69
C LYS A 58 16.37 -1.32 -2.34
N LYS A 59 17.20 -0.93 -1.37
CA LYS A 59 16.73 -0.49 -0.06
C LYS A 59 15.70 0.64 -0.21
N GLY A 60 14.48 0.40 0.32
CA GLY A 60 13.39 1.37 0.27
C GLY A 60 12.72 1.53 -1.09
N THR A 61 12.99 0.65 -2.05
CA THR A 61 12.40 0.68 -3.40
C THR A 61 11.99 -0.71 -3.85
N TRP A 62 10.73 -0.83 -4.29
CA TRP A 62 10.18 -2.05 -4.89
C TRP A 62 9.62 -1.75 -6.26
N ILE A 63 9.47 -2.80 -7.06
CA ILE A 63 8.83 -2.79 -8.35
C ILE A 63 7.58 -3.68 -8.24
N ALA A 64 6.43 -3.16 -8.66
CA ALA A 64 5.20 -3.91 -8.78
C ALA A 64 4.82 -4.00 -10.25
N GLU A 65 4.52 -5.20 -10.74
CA GLU A 65 3.90 -5.33 -12.06
C GLU A 65 2.49 -4.75 -12.04
N ARG A 66 2.06 -4.19 -13.17
CA ARG A 66 0.77 -3.52 -13.26
C ARG A 66 -0.41 -4.44 -12.92
N GLN A 67 -0.33 -5.70 -13.36
CA GLN A 67 -1.32 -6.74 -13.06
C GLN A 67 -1.46 -7.04 -11.55
N ASN A 68 -0.45 -6.71 -10.74
CA ASN A 68 -0.49 -6.91 -9.29
C ASN A 68 -1.09 -5.72 -8.53
N LEU A 69 -1.29 -4.56 -9.17
CA LEU A 69 -1.74 -3.35 -8.47
C LEU A 69 -3.12 -3.53 -7.83
N ASP A 70 -4.05 -4.21 -8.49
CA ASP A 70 -5.38 -4.45 -7.94
C ASP A 70 -5.33 -5.36 -6.72
N ARG A 71 -4.57 -6.44 -6.78
CA ARG A 71 -4.31 -7.29 -5.60
C ARG A 71 -3.63 -6.52 -4.47
N ILE A 72 -2.67 -5.65 -4.77
CA ILE A 72 -2.03 -4.82 -3.74
C ILE A 72 -3.06 -3.89 -3.08
N ARG A 73 -3.96 -3.27 -3.85
CA ARG A 73 -5.05 -2.43 -3.31
C ARG A 73 -5.98 -3.23 -2.40
N GLU A 74 -6.38 -4.44 -2.81
CA GLU A 74 -7.21 -5.34 -2.00
C GLU A 74 -6.52 -5.73 -0.68
N TYR A 75 -5.22 -6.05 -0.75
CA TYR A 75 -4.44 -6.34 0.44
C TYR A 75 -4.39 -5.15 1.39
N ILE A 76 -4.11 -3.94 0.88
CA ILE A 76 -4.09 -2.72 1.70
C ILE A 76 -5.46 -2.46 2.33
N ALA A 77 -6.54 -2.60 1.56
CA ALA A 77 -7.91 -2.39 2.03
C ALA A 77 -8.29 -3.37 3.15
N THR A 78 -7.74 -4.59 3.16
CA THR A 78 -7.95 -5.57 4.24
C THR A 78 -7.38 -5.11 5.58
N TYR A 79 -6.27 -4.37 5.57
CA TYR A 79 -5.62 -3.86 6.78
C TYR A 79 -6.10 -2.45 7.18
N LEU A 80 -6.85 -1.77 6.31
CA LEU A 80 -7.50 -0.51 6.66
C LEU A 80 -8.79 -0.80 7.43
N PRO A 81 -9.06 -0.11 8.55
CA PRO A 81 -10.36 -0.23 9.20
C PRO A 81 -11.43 0.15 8.17
N ARG A 82 -12.40 -0.75 7.92
CA ARG A 82 -13.55 -0.47 7.05
C ARG A 82 -14.22 0.80 7.54
N ARG A 83 -13.95 1.95 6.91
CA ARG A 83 -14.80 3.14 7.04
C ARG A 83 -16.11 2.78 6.35
N GLY A 84 -17.02 2.15 7.10
CA GLY A 84 -18.30 1.68 6.55
C GLY A 84 -19.06 0.63 7.35
N ALA A 85 -18.53 0.11 8.47
CA ALA A 85 -19.30 -0.77 9.37
C ALA A 85 -19.87 -0.02 10.59
N LYS A 86 -20.30 1.24 10.42
CA LYS A 86 -21.12 1.94 11.42
C LYS A 86 -22.51 2.18 10.82
N ASN A 87 -23.49 1.49 11.42
CA ASN A 87 -24.93 1.71 11.33
C ASN A 87 -25.65 1.33 10.03
N ILE A 88 -25.90 0.03 9.85
CA ILE A 88 -27.23 -0.40 9.43
C ILE A 88 -27.82 -1.12 10.65
N SER A 89 -28.43 -0.34 11.54
CA SER A 89 -29.41 -0.89 12.47
C SER A 89 -30.56 -1.41 11.60
N VAL A 90 -30.60 -2.73 11.40
CA VAL A 90 -31.86 -3.39 11.05
C VAL A 90 -32.75 -3.19 12.28
N LYS A 91 -33.57 -2.14 12.26
CA LYS A 91 -34.75 -2.06 13.13
C LYS A 91 -35.60 -3.28 12.79
N ARG A 92 -35.76 -4.16 13.77
CA ARG A 92 -36.83 -5.16 13.80
C ARG A 92 -37.72 -4.81 14.98
#